data_AF-A0A2G0W9P1-F1
#
_entry.id   AF-A0A2G0W9P1-F1
#
_cell.length_a   1.000
_cell.length_b   1.000
_cell.length_c   1.000
_cell.angle_alpha   90.00
_cell.angle_beta   90.00
_cell.angle_gamma   90.00
#
_symmetry.space_group_name_H-M   'P 1'
#
loop_
_entity.id
_entity.type
_entity.pdbx_description
1 polymer ?
#
loop_
_entity_poly.entity_id
_entity_poly.type
_entity_poly.pdbx_seq_one_letter_code
_entity_poly.pdbx_strand_id
1 'polypeptide(L)'
;MERNLNLALSILQTVAKHQDLAGISSMLLINSLMGTQNGIQAIQCDGYIDLIHHLDLLVGAGYLLCHGRNPSLIGDEVGCSNEPTFYHLTWAGHDLLDALSSR
;
A
#
# COMPACT_ATOMS: atom_id res chain seq x y z
N MET A 1 16.08 -11.57 0.59
CA MET A 1 15.43 -11.11 1.84
C MET A 1 15.44 -9.59 1.97
N GLU A 2 16.55 -8.89 1.73
CA GLU A 2 16.62 -7.41 1.82
C GLU A 2 15.60 -6.68 0.93
N ARG A 3 15.37 -7.15 -0.30
CA ARG A 3 14.42 -6.53 -1.24
C ARG A 3 13.00 -6.40 -0.66
N ASN A 4 12.50 -7.43 0.00
CA ASN A 4 11.14 -7.44 0.59
C ASN A 4 11.05 -6.52 1.81
N LEU A 5 12.12 -6.48 2.60
CA LEU A 5 12.22 -5.62 3.78
C LEU A 5 12.31 -4.14 3.38
N ASN A 6 13.08 -3.82 2.34
CA ASN A 6 13.17 -2.48 1.77
C ASN A 6 11.83 -2.04 1.15
N LEU A 7 11.09 -2.96 0.53
CA LEU A 7 9.76 -2.67 -0.01
C LEU A 7 8.76 -2.40 1.12
N ALA A 8 8.73 -3.23 2.16
CA ALA A 8 7.90 -3.00 3.34
C ALA A 8 8.21 -1.66 4.02
N LEU A 9 9.49 -1.33 4.20
CA LEU A 9 9.93 -0.04 4.72
C LEU A 9 9.44 1.12 3.84
N SER A 10 9.63 1.01 2.52
CA SER A 10 9.20 2.04 1.57
C SER A 10 7.68 2.26 1.60
N ILE A 11 6.89 1.19 1.72
CA ILE A 11 5.43 1.25 1.87
C ILE A 11 5.08 2.02 3.14
N LEU A 12 5.60 1.59 4.30
CA LEU A 12 5.30 2.21 5.59
C LEU A 12 5.70 3.69 5.63
N GLN A 13 6.89 4.03 5.11
CA GLN A 13 7.35 5.42 4.99
C GLN A 13 6.45 6.26 4.10
N THR A 14 6.01 5.70 2.97
CA THR A 14 5.16 6.43 2.02
C THR A 14 3.77 6.67 2.60
N VAL A 15 3.20 5.68 3.29
CA VAL A 15 1.93 5.84 4.03
C VAL A 15 2.10 6.88 5.13
N ALA A 16 3.11 6.77 5.98
CA ALA A 16 3.35 7.71 7.07
C ALA A 16 3.53 9.16 6.60
N LYS A 17 4.20 9.34 5.46
CA LYS A 17 4.49 10.67 4.88
C LYS A 17 3.27 11.35 4.24
N HIS A 18 2.35 10.57 3.66
CA HIS A 18 1.28 11.10 2.80
C HIS A 18 -0.13 10.79 3.31
N GLN A 19 -0.29 10.05 4.41
CA GLN A 19 -1.60 9.83 5.01
C GLN A 19 -2.20 11.16 5.49
N ASP A 20 -3.46 11.38 5.16
CA ASP A 20 -4.28 12.46 5.71
C ASP A 20 -5.31 11.89 6.71
N LEU A 21 -6.37 12.63 7.05
CA LEU A 21 -7.44 12.13 7.93
C LEU A 21 -8.15 10.89 7.37
N ALA A 22 -8.24 10.76 6.04
CA ALA A 22 -8.81 9.62 5.33
C ALA A 22 -7.75 8.57 4.97
N GLY A 23 -6.46 8.86 5.11
CA GLY A 23 -5.36 7.96 4.81
C GLY A 23 -4.85 8.15 3.39
N ILE A 24 -3.87 7.36 2.96
CA ILE A 24 -3.37 7.46 1.59
C ILE A 24 -4.19 6.57 0.64
N SER A 25 -4.67 7.14 -0.46
CA SER A 25 -5.33 6.34 -1.50
C SER A 25 -4.36 5.34 -2.13
N SER A 26 -4.86 4.14 -2.47
CA SER A 26 -4.07 3.09 -3.12
C SER A 26 -3.38 3.58 -4.38
N MET A 27 -4.08 4.38 -5.20
CA MET A 27 -3.54 4.96 -6.43
C MET A 27 -2.36 5.89 -6.15
N LEU A 28 -2.46 6.78 -5.15
CA LEU A 28 -1.37 7.68 -4.79
C LEU A 28 -0.17 6.92 -4.22
N LEU A 29 -0.43 5.87 -3.42
CA LEU A 29 0.61 5.01 -2.86
C LEU A 29 1.39 4.28 -3.95
N ILE A 30 0.67 3.65 -4.89
CA ILE A 30 1.26 2.93 -6.02
C ILE A 30 2.08 3.89 -6.90
N ASN A 31 1.52 5.05 -7.26
CA ASN A 31 2.20 6.06 -8.07
C ASN A 31 3.50 6.54 -7.39
N SER A 32 3.45 6.75 -6.07
CA SER A 32 4.59 7.21 -5.28
C SER A 32 5.70 6.15 -5.17
N LEU A 33 5.35 4.87 -5.03
CA LEU A 33 6.33 3.78 -4.88
C LEU A 33 6.92 3.32 -6.22
N MET A 34 6.13 3.34 -7.29
CA MET A 34 6.57 2.91 -8.62
C MET A 34 7.15 4.06 -9.45
N GLY A 35 7.09 5.30 -8.97
CA GLY A 35 7.54 6.49 -9.72
C GLY A 35 6.74 6.77 -10.99
N THR A 36 5.51 6.27 -11.05
CA THR A 36 4.64 6.42 -12.22
C THR A 36 3.66 7.56 -12.02
N GLN A 37 3.44 8.37 -13.05
CA GLN A 37 2.44 9.45 -13.02
C GLN A 37 1.02 8.93 -13.28
N ASN A 38 0.90 7.70 -13.81
CA ASN A 38 -0.36 7.07 -14.20
C ASN A 38 -0.49 5.66 -13.60
N GLY A 39 -1.53 5.43 -12.80
CA GLY A 39 -1.77 4.13 -12.16
C GLY A 39 -1.95 2.96 -13.14
N ILE A 40 -2.38 3.22 -14.38
CA ILE A 40 -2.49 2.20 -15.44
C ILE A 40 -1.11 1.68 -15.87
N GLN A 41 -0.09 2.54 -15.88
CA GLN A 41 1.28 2.12 -16.18
C GLN A 41 1.87 1.27 -15.05
N ALA A 42 1.49 1.56 -13.80
CA ALA A 42 1.94 0.80 -12.65
C ALA A 42 1.45 -0.65 -12.67
N ILE A 43 0.21 -0.92 -13.12
CA ILE A 43 -0.37 -2.27 -13.19
C ILE A 43 0.43 -3.20 -14.14
N GLN A 44 1.13 -2.62 -15.12
CA GLN A 44 1.93 -3.37 -16.09
C GLN A 44 3.38 -3.60 -15.63
N CYS A 45 3.78 -3.10 -14.46
CA CYS A 45 5.11 -3.32 -13.91
C CYS A 45 5.16 -4.63 -13.12
N ASP A 46 6.21 -5.45 -13.32
CA ASP A 46 6.42 -6.68 -12.55
C ASP A 46 6.46 -6.44 -11.03
N GLY A 47 6.88 -5.25 -10.59
CA GLY A 47 6.88 -4.84 -9.19
C GLY A 47 5.49 -4.56 -8.58
N TYR A 48 4.44 -4.51 -9.39
CA TYR A 48 3.08 -4.28 -8.93
C TYR A 48 2.54 -5.45 -8.11
N ILE A 49 2.76 -6.68 -8.58
CA ILE A 49 2.31 -7.89 -7.87
C ILE A 49 3.03 -7.99 -6.52
N ASP A 50 4.35 -7.74 -6.51
CA ASP A 50 5.14 -7.70 -5.28
C ASP A 50 4.60 -6.65 -4.29
N LEU A 51 4.25 -5.47 -4.80
CA LEU A 51 3.69 -4.36 -4.00
C LEU A 51 2.33 -4.71 -3.39
N ILE A 52 1.39 -5.20 -4.20
CA ILE A 52 0.05 -5.59 -3.72
C ILE A 52 0.17 -6.72 -2.69
N HIS A 53 1.03 -7.70 -2.95
CA HIS A 53 1.27 -8.78 -2.00
C HIS A 53 1.82 -8.28 -0.66
N HIS A 54 2.75 -7.33 -0.66
CA HIS A 54 3.27 -6.74 0.57
C HIS A 54 2.22 -5.89 1.30
N LEU A 55 1.34 -5.19 0.57
CA LEU A 55 0.22 -4.47 1.17
C LEU A 55 -0.74 -5.43 1.87
N ASP A 56 -1.11 -6.54 1.23
CA ASP A 56 -1.97 -7.56 1.83
C ASP A 56 -1.33 -8.17 3.09
N LEU A 57 -0.01 -8.43 3.07
CA LEU A 57 0.71 -8.91 4.25
C LEU A 57 0.73 -7.88 5.39
N LEU A 58 0.99 -6.61 5.09
CA LEU A 58 1.04 -5.55 6.10
C LEU A 58 -0.35 -5.28 6.69
N VAL A 59 -1.41 -5.38 5.88
CA VAL A 59 -2.80 -5.28 6.35
C VAL A 59 -3.17 -6.51 7.17
N GLY A 60 -2.89 -7.72 6.67
CA GLY A 60 -3.18 -8.97 7.38
C GLY A 60 -2.44 -9.11 8.71
N ALA A 61 -1.25 -8.52 8.83
CA ALA A 61 -0.49 -8.46 10.07
C ALA A 61 -0.90 -7.29 10.99
N GLY A 62 -1.81 -6.42 10.56
CA GLY A 62 -2.32 -5.30 11.37
C GLY A 62 -1.39 -4.07 11.42
N TYR A 63 -0.36 -3.99 10.59
CA TYR A 63 0.52 -2.83 10.47
C TYR A 63 -0.11 -1.70 9.65
N LEU A 64 -0.98 -2.06 8.71
CA LEU A 64 -1.80 -1.13 7.94
C LEU A 64 -3.27 -1.41 8.18
N LEU A 65 -4.08 -0.36 8.25
CA LEU A 65 -5.53 -0.45 8.18
C LEU A 65 -5.97 -0.10 6.77
N CYS A 66 -6.67 -1.02 6.11
CA CYS A 66 -7.26 -0.82 4.79
C CYS A 66 -8.75 -0.50 4.96
N HIS A 67 -9.23 0.57 4.32
CA HIS A 67 -10.65 0.87 4.22
C HIS A 67 -11.05 1.24 2.78
N GLY A 68 -12.31 0.96 2.42
CA GLY A 68 -12.79 0.98 1.03
C GLY A 68 -12.81 -0.42 0.39
N ARG A 69 -12.92 -0.49 -0.95
CA ARG A 69 -12.98 -1.77 -1.68
C ARG A 69 -11.57 -2.37 -1.78
N ASN A 70 -11.43 -3.65 -1.48
CA ASN A 70 -10.13 -4.35 -1.47
C ASN A 70 -9.57 -4.44 -2.90
N PRO A 71 -8.35 -3.93 -3.20
CA PRO A 71 -7.80 -3.92 -4.56
C PRO A 71 -7.49 -5.32 -5.10
N SER A 72 -7.47 -6.34 -4.23
CA SER A 72 -7.29 -7.75 -4.60
C SER A 72 -8.55 -8.41 -5.19
N LEU A 73 -9.71 -7.72 -5.21
CA LEU A 73 -10.98 -8.23 -5.76
C LEU A 73 -11.30 -7.73 -7.18
N ILE A 74 -10.31 -7.77 -8.08
CA ILE A 74 -10.56 -7.58 -9.52
C ILE A 74 -11.00 -8.93 -10.08
N GLY A 75 -12.27 -9.30 -9.84
CA GLY A 75 -12.79 -10.58 -10.32
C GLY A 75 -14.14 -10.96 -9.73
N ASP A 76 -15.15 -10.10 -9.85
CA ASP A 76 -16.53 -10.55 -10.03
C ASP A 76 -17.38 -9.36 -10.54
N GLU A 77 -18.33 -9.66 -11.41
CA GLU A 77 -18.92 -8.74 -12.37
C GLU A 77 -19.92 -7.74 -11.75
N VAL A 78 -20.23 -6.67 -12.50
CA VAL A 78 -21.37 -5.76 -12.33
C VAL A 78 -21.26 -4.69 -11.23
N GLY A 79 -20.80 -3.50 -11.66
CA GLY A 79 -20.95 -2.24 -10.91
C GLY A 79 -19.62 -1.64 -10.48
N CYS A 80 -19.10 -0.71 -11.29
CA CYS A 80 -18.06 0.25 -10.89
C CYS A 80 -18.57 1.13 -9.73
N SER A 81 -18.63 0.59 -8.52
CA SER A 81 -18.53 1.43 -7.33
C SER A 81 -17.07 1.87 -7.23
N ASN A 82 -16.81 3.08 -7.74
CA ASN A 82 -15.53 3.79 -7.72
C ASN A 82 -15.14 4.22 -6.29
N GLU A 83 -15.32 3.36 -5.28
CA GLU A 83 -14.92 3.71 -3.93
C GLU A 83 -13.40 3.57 -3.82
N PRO A 84 -12.68 4.66 -3.51
CA PRO A 84 -11.23 4.61 -3.42
C PRO A 84 -10.83 3.74 -2.22
N THR A 85 -9.84 2.87 -2.42
CA THR A 85 -9.16 2.18 -1.31
C THR A 85 -8.19 3.14 -0.66
N PHE A 86 -8.14 3.14 0.67
CA PHE A 86 -7.20 3.94 1.45
C PHE A 86 -6.48 3.08 2.48
N TYR A 87 -5.25 3.49 2.79
CA TYR A 87 -4.40 2.86 3.78
C TYR A 87 -4.02 3.85 4.88
N HIS A 88 -4.07 3.38 6.13
CA HIS A 88 -3.61 4.08 7.31
C HIS A 88 -2.52 3.29 8.01
N LEU A 89 -1.54 3.99 8.57
CA LEU A 89 -0.61 3.36 9.49
C LEU A 89 -1.33 3.11 10.83
N THR A 90 -1.20 1.89 11.36
CA THR A 90 -1.60 1.62 12.74
C THR A 90 -0.48 1.97 13.71
N TRP A 91 -0.75 1.96 15.01
CA TRP A 91 0.30 2.07 16.02
C TRP A 91 1.38 0.98 15.87
N ALA A 92 0.96 -0.27 15.63
CA ALA A 92 1.90 -1.35 15.33
C ALA A 92 2.72 -1.08 14.05
N GLY A 93 2.11 -0.44 13.05
CA GLY A 93 2.81 0.00 11.84
C GLY A 93 3.88 1.05 12.11
N HIS A 94 3.63 1.98 13.04
CA HIS A 94 4.63 2.96 13.50
C HIS A 94 5.78 2.27 14.22
N ASP A 95 5.50 1.35 15.14
CA ASP A 95 6.53 0.59 15.86
C ASP A 95 7.42 -0.21 14.89
N LEU A 96 6.80 -0.84 13.88
CA LEU A 96 7.54 -1.56 12.84
C LEU A 96 8.39 -0.61 11.99
N LEU A 97 7.85 0.56 11.60
CA LEU A 97 8.58 1.56 10.84
C LEU A 97 9.84 2.03 11.60
N ASP A 98 9.73 2.28 12.90
CA ASP A 98 10.85 2.69 13.74
C ASP A 98 11.89 1.56 13.89
N ALA A 99 11.42 0.32 14.11
CA ALA A 99 12.29 -0.84 14.19
C ALA A 99 13.10 -1.07 12.91
N LEU A 100 12.49 -0.86 11.74
CA LEU A 100 13.14 -1.01 10.44
C LEU A 100 14.07 0.18 10.12
N SER A 101 13.76 1.38 10.60
CA SER A 101 14.57 2.59 10.37
C SER A 101 15.78 2.72 11.29
N SER A 102 15.82 1.94 12.37
CA SER A 102 16.92 1.90 13.36
C SER A 102 18.05 0.92 13.01
N ARG A 103 17.94 0.22 11.87
CA ARG A 103 18.93 -0.72 11.35
C ARG A 103 19.82 -0.07 10.31
#